data_AF-A0A6H9YQ75-F1
#
_entry.id   AF-A0A6H9YQ75-F1
#
_cell.length_a   1.000
_cell.length_b   1.000
_cell.length_c   1.000
_cell.angle_alpha   90.00
_cell.angle_beta   90.00
_cell.angle_gamma   90.00
#
_symmetry.space_group_name_H-M   'P 1'
#
loop_
_entity.id
_entity.type
_entity.pdbx_description
1 polymer ?
#
loop_
_entity_poly.entity_id
_entity_poly.type
_entity_poly.pdbx_seq_one_letter_code
_entity_poly.pdbx_strand_id
1 'polypeptide(L)'
;MLPTYRAGDRVLIRRVSARSLRRGQVVVFEGPREGRWRAGPLPGLDAAAWMIKRVTALPGDPVPDDVAPAVADAMVPEGRLVVIGDGVFSADSRKWGYVPADRVLGVVVRGLTSGRARVEHESAQPGWTPEGAGWVPVDDS
;
A
#
# COMPACT_ATOMS: atom_id res chain seq x y z
N MET A 1 -2.09 -1.37 -0.76
CA MET A 1 -1.36 -2.34 0.07
C MET A 1 -2.23 -2.81 1.24
N LEU A 2 -3.55 -2.93 1.04
CA LEU A 2 -4.43 -3.42 2.10
C LEU A 2 -4.11 -4.90 2.39
N PRO A 3 -4.16 -5.35 3.65
CA PRO A 3 -4.54 -4.58 4.85
C PRO A 3 -3.39 -3.77 5.47
N THR A 4 -2.14 -4.00 5.07
CA THR A 4 -0.92 -3.42 5.68
C THR A 4 -0.88 -1.89 5.65
N TYR A 5 -1.27 -1.28 4.53
CA TYR A 5 -1.41 0.19 4.41
C TYR A 5 -2.70 0.56 3.67
N ARG A 6 -3.41 1.54 4.22
CA ARG A 6 -4.61 2.14 3.67
C ARG A 6 -4.28 3.45 2.94
N ALA A 7 -5.17 3.88 2.05
CA ALA A 7 -5.09 5.22 1.51
C ALA A 7 -5.14 6.25 2.64
N GLY A 8 -4.26 7.25 2.61
CA GLY A 8 -4.11 8.26 3.66
C GLY A 8 -3.07 7.94 4.73
N ASP A 9 -2.62 6.68 4.85
CA ASP A 9 -1.50 6.36 5.74
C ASP A 9 -0.23 7.07 5.30
N ARG A 10 0.52 7.56 6.30
CA ARG A 10 1.84 8.14 6.09
C ARG A 10 2.88 7.07 6.40
N VAL A 11 4.01 7.09 5.71
CA VAL A 11 5.11 6.15 5.96
C VAL A 11 6.41 6.91 6.12
N LEU A 12 7.23 6.46 7.07
CA LEU A 12 8.62 6.87 7.15
C LEU A 12 9.46 5.90 6.32
N ILE A 13 10.25 6.45 5.41
CA ILE A 13 11.18 5.68 4.60
C ILE A 13 12.62 5.94 5.00
N ARG A 14 13.46 4.93 4.83
CA ARG A 14 14.92 5.06 4.89
C ARG A 14 15.48 4.77 3.51
N ARG A 15 16.29 5.70 2.98
CA ARG A 15 17.05 5.46 1.74
C ARG A 15 18.11 4.40 2.03
N VAL A 16 18.21 3.43 1.13
CA VAL A 16 19.10 2.29 1.28
C VAL A 16 19.69 1.91 -0.07
N SER A 17 20.86 1.28 -0.07
CA SER A 17 21.44 0.75 -1.32
C SER A 17 20.71 -0.52 -1.74
N ALA A 18 20.69 -0.80 -3.04
CA ALA A 18 20.07 -2.01 -3.59
C ALA A 18 20.56 -3.31 -2.91
N ARG A 19 21.86 -3.40 -2.57
CA ARG A 19 22.47 -4.56 -1.90
C ARG A 19 21.92 -4.82 -0.49
N SER A 20 21.33 -3.80 0.15
CA SER A 20 20.77 -3.91 1.50
C SER A 20 19.27 -4.25 1.52
N LEU A 21 18.64 -4.38 0.34
CA LEU A 21 17.26 -4.85 0.23
C LEU A 21 17.16 -6.31 0.69
N ARG A 22 16.03 -6.64 1.31
CA ARG A 22 15.73 -7.96 1.86
C ARG A 22 14.31 -8.36 1.47
N ARG A 23 14.09 -9.65 1.25
CA ARG A 23 12.75 -10.23 1.05
C ARG A 23 11.86 -9.84 2.23
N GLY A 24 10.59 -9.56 1.94
CA GLY A 24 9.60 -9.15 2.93
C GLY A 24 9.59 -7.65 3.26
N GLN A 25 10.62 -6.88 2.88
CA GLN A 25 10.61 -5.43 3.07
C GLN A 25 9.54 -4.77 2.20
N VAL A 26 8.95 -3.69 2.71
CA VAL A 26 8.08 -2.82 1.93
C VAL A 26 8.92 -1.69 1.36
N VAL A 27 8.87 -1.49 0.05
CA VAL A 27 9.65 -0.50 -0.68
C VAL A 27 8.74 0.54 -1.31
N VAL A 28 9.24 1.78 -1.33
CA VAL A 28 8.70 2.86 -2.17
C VAL A 28 9.60 2.99 -3.40
N PHE A 29 9.02 2.96 -4.59
CA PHE A 29 9.74 3.02 -5.85
C PHE A 29 8.98 3.84 -6.89
N GLU A 30 9.69 4.38 -7.87
CA GLU A 30 9.08 5.10 -8.99
C GLU A 30 8.37 4.08 -9.89
N GLY A 31 7.07 4.20 -10.11
CA GLY A 31 6.33 3.32 -11.01
C GLY A 31 6.70 3.53 -12.49
N PRO A 32 6.55 2.51 -13.35
CA PRO A 32 6.79 2.65 -14.78
C PRO A 32 5.76 3.62 -15.40
N ARG A 33 6.22 4.46 -16.33
CA ARG A 33 5.35 5.34 -17.13
C ARG A 33 5.16 4.71 -18.50
N GLU A 34 3.91 4.51 -18.90
CA GLU A 34 3.58 3.90 -20.20
C GLU A 34 4.33 2.58 -20.45
N GLY A 35 4.47 1.76 -19.41
CA GLY A 35 5.17 0.48 -19.46
C GLY A 35 6.70 0.57 -19.50
N ARG A 36 7.28 1.78 -19.41
CA ARG A 36 8.74 2.00 -19.43
C ARG A 36 9.25 2.54 -18.11
N TRP A 37 10.40 2.02 -17.69
CA TRP A 37 11.14 2.54 -16.55
C TRP A 37 12.00 3.72 -16.98
N ARG A 38 11.96 4.82 -16.21
CA ARG A 38 12.88 5.94 -16.40
C ARG A 38 14.32 5.46 -16.24
N ALA A 39 15.24 6.06 -16.99
CA ALA A 39 16.68 5.93 -16.79
C ALA A 39 17.26 7.21 -16.14
N GLY A 40 18.37 7.08 -15.43
CA GLY A 40 19.03 8.20 -14.76
C GLY A 40 18.62 8.37 -13.29
N PRO A 41 18.94 9.52 -12.68
CA PRO A 41 18.66 9.76 -11.26
C PRO A 41 17.18 9.65 -10.92
N LEU A 42 16.88 9.25 -9.68
CA LEU A 42 15.52 9.30 -9.17
C LEU A 42 14.99 10.74 -9.20
N PRO A 43 13.74 10.95 -9.64
CA PRO A 43 13.12 12.27 -9.58
C PRO A 43 12.90 12.76 -8.15
N GLY A 44 12.64 14.06 -8.01
CA GLY A 44 12.08 14.63 -6.78
C GLY A 44 10.77 13.96 -6.38
N LEU A 45 10.41 14.05 -5.09
CA LEU A 45 9.23 13.37 -4.54
C LEU A 45 7.90 13.80 -5.20
N ASP A 46 7.85 15.02 -5.72
CA ASP A 46 6.72 15.63 -6.42
C ASP A 46 6.64 15.27 -7.92
N ALA A 47 7.73 14.77 -8.51
CA ALA A 47 7.86 14.59 -9.95
C ALA A 47 7.67 13.14 -10.44
N ALA A 48 7.29 12.21 -9.55
CA ALA A 48 7.13 10.78 -9.84
C ALA A 48 5.79 10.22 -9.35
N ALA A 49 5.33 9.18 -10.05
CA ALA A 49 4.26 8.33 -9.55
C ALA A 49 4.87 7.27 -8.61
N TRP A 50 4.89 7.55 -7.32
CA TRP A 50 5.45 6.62 -6.33
C TRP A 50 4.48 5.47 -6.05
N MET A 51 5.03 4.26 -6.03
CA MET A 51 4.33 3.04 -5.69
C MET A 51 4.92 2.43 -4.43
N ILE A 52 4.08 1.75 -3.65
CA ILE A 52 4.48 1.01 -2.45
C ILE A 52 4.09 -0.46 -2.61
N LYS A 53 5.07 -1.36 -2.51
CA LYS A 53 4.90 -2.83 -2.63
C LYS A 53 5.85 -3.59 -1.73
N ARG A 54 5.61 -4.88 -1.52
CA ARG A 54 6.48 -5.76 -0.74
C ARG A 54 7.44 -6.52 -1.65
N VAL A 55 8.72 -6.53 -1.31
CA VAL A 55 9.74 -7.33 -2.01
C VAL A 55 9.47 -8.80 -1.76
N THR A 56 9.27 -9.58 -2.83
CA THR A 56 9.06 -11.03 -2.74
C THR A 56 10.22 -11.82 -3.32
N ALA A 57 11.03 -11.25 -4.21
CA ALA A 57 12.27 -11.86 -4.68
C ALA A 57 13.33 -10.81 -5.03
N LEU A 58 14.60 -11.17 -4.82
CA LEU A 58 15.82 -10.36 -5.02
C LEU A 58 16.70 -10.97 -6.12
N PRO A 59 17.74 -10.28 -6.60
CA PRO A 59 18.71 -10.86 -7.52
C PRO A 59 19.22 -12.23 -7.03
N GLY A 60 19.20 -13.22 -7.92
CA GLY A 60 19.62 -14.58 -7.61
C GLY A 60 18.58 -15.45 -6.90
N ASP A 61 17.41 -14.91 -6.53
CA ASP A 61 16.27 -15.73 -6.09
C ASP A 61 15.56 -16.38 -7.29
N PRO A 62 14.88 -17.53 -7.10
CA PRO A 62 13.93 -18.04 -8.10
C PRO A 62 12.81 -17.03 -8.35
N VAL A 63 12.38 -16.93 -9.61
CA VAL A 63 11.20 -16.14 -9.97
C VAL A 63 9.95 -16.81 -9.37
N PRO A 64 9.10 -16.07 -8.64
CA PRO A 64 7.83 -16.60 -8.14
C PRO A 64 6.92 -17.08 -9.28
N ASP A 65 6.21 -18.20 -9.08
CA ASP A 65 5.36 -18.83 -10.10
C ASP A 65 4.28 -17.89 -10.65
N ASP A 66 3.74 -17.00 -9.82
CA ASP A 66 2.72 -16.02 -10.21
C ASP A 66 3.28 -14.85 -11.04
N VAL A 67 4.61 -14.69 -11.08
CA VAL A 67 5.33 -13.70 -11.88
C VAL A 67 5.98 -14.31 -13.11
N ALA A 68 6.23 -15.62 -13.13
CA ALA A 68 6.80 -16.33 -14.26
C ALA A 68 6.12 -16.02 -15.62
N PRO A 69 4.78 -15.85 -15.73
CA PRO A 69 4.14 -15.47 -17.00
C PRO A 69 4.52 -14.07 -17.51
N ALA A 70 5.02 -13.18 -16.65
CA ALA A 70 5.35 -11.79 -16.97
C ALA A 70 6.83 -11.56 -17.30
N VAL A 71 7.68 -12.60 -17.16
CA VAL A 71 9.14 -12.51 -17.34
C VAL A 71 9.67 -13.75 -18.05
N ALA A 72 10.90 -13.69 -18.58
CA ALA A 72 11.49 -14.81 -19.32
C ALA A 72 12.46 -15.66 -18.49
N ASP A 73 12.98 -15.13 -17.39
CA ASP A 73 14.05 -15.78 -16.61
C ASP A 73 13.49 -16.72 -15.54
N ALA A 74 14.24 -17.79 -15.22
CA ALA A 74 13.93 -18.65 -14.09
C ALA A 74 14.42 -18.07 -12.74
N MET A 75 15.46 -17.23 -12.79
CA MET A 75 16.06 -16.56 -11.64
C MET A 75 15.98 -15.06 -11.84
N VAL A 76 15.73 -14.31 -10.77
CA VAL A 76 15.67 -12.85 -10.83
C VAL A 76 17.04 -12.29 -11.21
N PRO A 77 17.15 -11.51 -12.29
CA PRO A 77 18.44 -10.99 -12.75
C PRO A 77 19.07 -9.98 -11.79
N GLU A 78 20.37 -9.76 -11.95
CA GLU A 78 21.08 -8.68 -11.26
C GLU A 78 20.43 -7.31 -11.51
N GLY A 79 20.37 -6.48 -10.45
CA GLY A 79 19.72 -5.16 -10.49
C GLY A 79 18.19 -5.20 -10.66
N ARG A 80 17.55 -6.37 -10.58
CA ARG A 80 16.10 -6.54 -10.67
C ARG A 80 15.51 -7.04 -9.36
N LEU A 81 14.24 -6.71 -9.13
CA LEU A 81 13.46 -7.11 -7.96
C LEU A 81 12.10 -7.60 -8.43
N VAL A 82 11.49 -8.48 -7.65
CA VAL A 82 10.07 -8.78 -7.73
C VAL A 82 9.38 -8.16 -6.53
N VAL A 83 8.31 -7.41 -6.78
CA VAL A 83 7.49 -6.82 -5.73
C VAL A 83 6.03 -7.18 -5.94
N ILE A 84 5.34 -7.51 -4.85
CA ILE A 84 3.92 -7.88 -4.85
C ILE A 84 3.18 -6.98 -3.88
N GLY A 85 1.96 -6.59 -4.24
CA GLY A 85 1.08 -5.90 -3.31
C GLY A 85 0.37 -6.87 -2.39
N ASP A 86 0.28 -6.52 -1.10
CA ASP A 86 -0.37 -7.36 -0.08
C ASP A 86 -1.88 -7.57 -0.29
N GLY A 87 -2.50 -6.78 -1.18
CA GLY A 87 -3.93 -6.84 -1.47
C GLY A 87 -4.25 -7.68 -2.71
N VAL A 88 -5.48 -8.20 -2.75
CA VAL A 88 -5.97 -9.07 -3.85
C VAL A 88 -5.89 -8.38 -5.21
N PHE A 89 -6.24 -7.09 -5.27
CA PHE A 89 -6.14 -6.28 -6.49
C PHE A 89 -4.94 -5.35 -6.39
N SER A 90 -3.87 -5.71 -7.09
CA SER A 90 -2.63 -4.95 -7.09
C SER A 90 -2.04 -4.91 -8.50
N ALA A 91 -1.68 -3.71 -8.97
CA ALA A 91 -0.74 -3.55 -10.07
C ALA A 91 0.67 -3.72 -9.50
N ASP A 92 1.31 -4.84 -9.82
CA ASP A 92 2.62 -5.24 -9.33
C ASP A 92 3.34 -6.15 -10.33
N SER A 93 4.43 -6.81 -9.91
CA SER A 93 5.27 -7.60 -10.79
C SER A 93 4.55 -8.72 -11.55
N ARG A 94 3.39 -9.19 -11.08
CA ARG A 94 2.55 -10.14 -11.84
C ARG A 94 2.05 -9.58 -13.18
N LYS A 95 1.97 -8.25 -13.29
CA LYS A 95 1.47 -7.57 -14.50
C LYS A 95 2.57 -6.98 -15.36
N TRP A 96 3.63 -6.46 -14.75
CA TRP A 96 4.65 -5.68 -15.46
C TRP A 96 6.08 -6.17 -15.20
N GLY A 97 6.24 -7.35 -14.59
CA GLY A 97 7.53 -8.00 -14.39
C GLY A 97 8.42 -7.30 -13.36
N TYR A 98 9.71 -7.25 -13.63
CA TYR A 98 10.70 -6.78 -12.67
C TYR A 98 10.66 -5.27 -12.39
N VAL A 99 10.98 -4.91 -11.14
CA VAL A 99 11.35 -3.54 -10.76
C VAL A 99 12.88 -3.39 -10.88
N PRO A 100 13.39 -2.36 -11.56
CA PRO A 100 14.79 -1.97 -11.48
C PRO A 100 15.14 -1.52 -10.05
N ALA A 101 16.18 -2.09 -9.45
CA ALA A 101 16.57 -1.76 -8.07
C ALA A 101 16.97 -0.28 -7.90
N ASP A 102 17.44 0.37 -8.96
CA ASP A 102 17.79 1.79 -9.00
C ASP A 102 16.56 2.74 -9.08
N ARG A 103 15.35 2.18 -9.23
CA ARG A 103 14.08 2.91 -9.12
C ARG A 103 13.48 2.85 -7.71
N VAL A 104 14.12 2.14 -6.77
CA VAL A 104 13.72 2.11 -5.36
C VAL A 104 14.21 3.38 -4.66
N LEU A 105 13.27 4.16 -4.13
CA LEU A 105 13.57 5.34 -3.31
C LEU A 105 14.05 4.95 -1.91
N GLY A 106 13.43 3.92 -1.32
CA GLY A 106 13.81 3.45 0.00
C GLY A 106 12.86 2.39 0.55
N VAL A 107 13.22 1.89 1.73
CA VAL A 107 12.42 0.91 2.49
C VAL A 107 11.57 1.64 3.51
N VAL A 108 10.33 1.19 3.68
CA VAL A 108 9.45 1.66 4.76
C VAL A 108 9.97 1.08 6.07
N VAL A 109 10.30 1.97 7.02
CA VAL A 109 10.75 1.59 8.36
C VAL A 109 9.65 1.75 9.41
N ARG A 110 8.63 2.56 9.12
CA ARG A 110 7.49 2.77 10.02
C ARG A 110 6.24 3.19 9.26
N GLY A 111 5.10 2.57 9.56
CA GLY A 111 3.78 3.11 9.24
C GLY A 111 3.36 4.14 10.29
N LEU A 112 2.93 5.31 9.83
CA LEU A 112 2.34 6.36 10.65
C LEU A 112 0.87 6.36 10.28
N THR A 113 0.05 5.68 11.10
CA THR A 113 -1.41 5.69 10.91
C THR A 113 -1.85 7.14 10.83
N SER A 114 -2.59 7.48 9.79
CA SER A 114 -3.27 8.77 9.78
C SER A 114 -4.26 8.74 10.94
N GLY A 115 -3.96 9.51 11.99
CA GLY A 115 -4.92 9.73 13.06
C GLY A 115 -6.12 10.46 12.47
N ARG A 116 -7.14 9.72 12.02
CA ARG A 116 -8.48 10.13 12.42
C ARG A 116 -8.53 9.84 13.91
N ALA A 117 -8.93 10.84 14.69
CA ALA A 117 -9.45 10.59 16.02
C ALA A 117 -10.29 9.32 15.97
N ARG A 118 -10.14 8.44 16.96
CA ARG A 118 -11.21 7.50 17.28
C ARG A 118 -12.47 8.38 17.43
N VAL A 119 -13.31 8.46 16.41
CA VAL A 119 -14.73 8.64 16.67
C VAL A 119 -15.11 7.24 17.13
N GLU A 120 -14.99 7.04 18.44
CA GLU A 120 -15.73 6.00 19.14
C GLU A 120 -17.20 6.21 18.77
N HIS A 121 -17.69 5.44 17.81
CA HIS A 121 -19.10 5.06 17.84
C HIS A 121 -19.21 4.01 18.94
N GLU A 122 -19.19 4.49 20.18
CA GLU A 122 -19.72 3.75 21.30
C GLU A 122 -21.16 3.35 20.94
N SER A 123 -21.40 2.05 20.98
CA SER A 123 -22.68 1.45 20.65
C SER A 123 -23.58 1.50 21.88
N ALA A 124 -24.81 1.98 21.69
CA ALA A 124 -25.96 1.92 22.61
C ALA A 124 -25.92 2.91 23.80
N GLN A 125 -26.99 3.63 24.15
CA GLN A 125 -28.35 3.12 24.32
C GLN A 125 -29.49 4.13 24.03
N PRO A 126 -30.72 3.63 23.81
CA PRO A 126 -31.94 4.41 23.61
C PRO A 126 -32.44 5.02 24.92
N GLY A 127 -33.02 6.22 24.86
CA GLY A 127 -33.69 6.82 26.01
C GLY A 127 -33.58 8.33 26.05
N TRP A 128 -34.31 9.02 25.17
CA TRP A 128 -34.66 10.42 25.37
C TRP A 128 -36.17 10.52 25.65
N THR A 129 -36.51 11.06 26.82
CA THR A 129 -37.81 11.59 27.27
C THR A 129 -37.49 12.78 28.20
N PRO A 130 -38.37 13.76 28.48
CA PRO A 130 -39.82 13.82 28.23
C PRO A 130 -40.30 15.19 27.66
N GLU A 131 -41.63 15.36 27.65
CA GLU A 131 -42.39 16.62 27.69
C GLU A 131 -42.95 17.17 26.37
N GLY A 132 -44.29 17.10 26.28
CA GLY A 132 -45.05 17.66 25.18
C GLY A 132 -46.55 17.36 25.27
N ALA A 133 -47.18 17.85 26.34
CA ALA A 133 -48.58 18.28 26.38
C ALA A 133 -49.67 17.29 25.93
N GLY A 134 -50.28 16.61 26.91
CA GLY A 134 -51.66 16.16 26.80
C GLY A 134 -52.65 17.32 26.98
N TRP A 135 -53.62 17.41 26.07
CA TRP A 135 -54.93 18.04 26.23
C TRP A 135 -55.89 17.35 25.22
N VAL A 136 -56.81 16.45 25.66
CA VAL A 136 -58.24 16.63 26.07
C VAL A 136 -59.18 16.72 24.84
N PRO A 137 -60.37 16.07 24.75
CA PRO A 137 -61.33 15.80 25.83
C PRO A 137 -61.93 14.39 25.96
N VAL A 138 -62.61 14.26 27.10
CA VAL A 138 -63.68 13.34 27.49
C VAL A 138 -64.72 13.04 26.39
N ASP A 139 -65.15 11.79 26.33
CA ASP A 139 -66.58 11.47 26.27
C ASP A 139 -66.86 10.13 26.96
N ASP A 140 -67.93 10.14 27.75
CA ASP A 140 -68.43 9.09 28.63
C ASP A 140 -69.62 8.43 27.95
N SER A 141 -69.57 7.13 27.65
CA SER A 141 -70.70 6.20 27.42
C SER A 141 -70.22 4.78 27.12
#